data_AF-A0A182G766-F1
#
_entry.id   AF-A0A182G766-F1
#
_cell.length_a   1.000
_cell.length_b   1.000
_cell.length_c   1.000
_cell.angle_alpha   90.00
_cell.angle_beta   90.00
_cell.angle_gamma   90.00
#
_symmetry.space_group_name_H-M   'P 1'
#
loop_
_entity.id
_entity.type
_entity.pdbx_description
1 polymer ?
#
loop_
_entity_poly.entity_id
_entity_poly.type
_entity_poly.pdbx_seq_one_letter_code
_entity_poly.pdbx_strand_id
1 'polypeptide(L)'
;MRNCVVPKCDFKNKQNPKRAMFNVPIKDPDLLGKWQKVLPVQRPLKEFDRVCDQHFREEDILRYWEHTINGTVERMERHKPALKPHSIPVIVETEQEEETEITEAPRKRKQQRNYNPEKAKKIKSTEDEDQQTFKTIAVVETPHATDGSTVHLAIENMPGPVPDLPDEPIIPESDPLTHPDFESLYDEVYEVELPSTLWGIHRDVQRTFISFTEFNKDSMNIRKCLLIDRYLQYRMAVGQRTMKQGTLTTGSTESVTELLTKLDDIKMRKVIIKGSNSILGP
;
A
#
# COMPACT_ATOMS: atom_id res chain seq x y z
N MET A 1 11.88 14.76 -11.12
CA MET A 1 11.11 15.51 -12.15
C MET A 1 9.90 14.65 -12.53
N ARG A 2 8.66 15.18 -12.43
CA ARG A 2 7.43 14.42 -12.72
C ARG A 2 7.09 14.56 -14.20
N ASN A 3 7.82 13.86 -15.06
CA ASN A 3 7.67 14.08 -16.49
C ASN A 3 6.52 13.24 -17.06
N CYS A 4 5.62 13.89 -17.79
CA CYS A 4 4.59 13.22 -18.58
C CYS A 4 5.21 12.77 -19.90
N VAL A 5 4.86 11.58 -20.36
CA VAL A 5 5.33 11.03 -21.64
C VAL A 5 4.77 11.80 -22.85
N VAL A 6 3.64 12.50 -22.68
CA VAL A 6 3.00 13.29 -23.73
C VAL A 6 3.83 14.54 -24.06
N PRO A 7 4.22 14.75 -25.33
CA PRO A 7 5.02 15.90 -25.74
C PRO A 7 4.40 17.23 -25.31
N LYS A 8 5.25 18.18 -24.87
CA LYS A 8 4.87 19.53 -24.41
C LYS A 8 3.90 19.59 -23.22
N CYS A 9 3.42 18.46 -22.69
CA CYS A 9 2.49 18.44 -21.55
C CYS A 9 3.10 19.03 -20.27
N ASP A 10 4.36 18.72 -19.98
CA ASP A 10 5.05 19.26 -18.80
C ASP A 10 5.28 20.76 -18.88
N PHE A 11 5.46 21.30 -20.09
CA PHE A 11 5.56 22.75 -20.30
C PHE A 11 4.23 23.43 -19.98
N LYS A 12 3.11 22.89 -20.49
CA LYS A 12 1.76 23.41 -20.22
C LYS A 12 1.40 23.34 -18.73
N ASN A 13 1.87 22.31 -18.02
CA ASN A 13 1.50 22.03 -16.63
C ASN A 13 2.59 22.33 -15.60
N LYS A 14 3.59 23.15 -15.96
CA LYS A 14 4.76 23.43 -15.09
C LYS A 14 4.38 24.00 -13.72
N GLN A 15 3.26 24.73 -13.64
CA GLN A 15 2.78 25.41 -12.43
C GLN A 15 1.80 24.57 -11.59
N ASN A 16 1.48 23.33 -11.99
CA ASN A 16 0.54 22.47 -11.27
C ASN A 16 1.27 21.40 -10.43
N PRO A 17 1.64 21.68 -9.15
CA PRO A 17 2.32 20.71 -8.30
C PRO A 17 1.41 19.58 -7.83
N LYS A 18 0.08 19.75 -7.91
CA LYS A 18 -0.93 18.77 -7.49
C LYS A 18 -1.34 17.79 -8.60
N ARG A 19 -0.74 17.90 -9.79
CA ARG A 19 -0.97 17.01 -10.92
C ARG A 19 -0.74 15.54 -10.53
N ALA A 20 -1.77 14.71 -10.69
CA ALA A 20 -1.64 13.27 -10.50
C ALA A 20 -0.90 12.64 -11.69
N MET A 21 -0.10 11.61 -11.42
CA MET A 21 0.68 10.89 -12.42
C MET A 21 0.35 9.40 -12.32
N PHE A 22 -0.04 8.81 -13.44
CA PHE A 22 -0.38 7.41 -13.57
C PHE A 22 0.69 6.68 -14.37
N ASN A 23 1.07 5.50 -13.92
CA ASN A 23 2.00 4.65 -14.65
C ASN A 23 1.27 3.98 -15.83
N VAL A 24 2.02 3.67 -16.88
CA VAL A 24 1.47 2.90 -18.00
C VAL A 24 1.14 1.46 -17.56
N PRO A 25 0.09 0.83 -18.12
CA PRO A 25 -0.38 -0.49 -17.70
C PRO A 25 0.47 -1.62 -18.31
N ILE A 26 1.73 -1.77 -17.91
CA ILE A 26 2.64 -2.82 -18.46
C ILE A 26 2.12 -4.25 -18.26
N LYS A 27 1.37 -4.49 -17.19
CA LYS A 27 0.81 -5.81 -16.87
C LYS A 27 -0.35 -6.21 -17.79
N ASP A 28 -0.94 -5.26 -18.51
CA ASP A 28 -2.06 -5.46 -19.43
C ASP A 28 -1.62 -5.03 -20.84
N PRO A 29 -1.11 -5.97 -21.65
CA PRO A 29 -0.61 -5.67 -23.00
C PRO A 29 -1.68 -5.06 -23.92
N ASP A 30 -2.94 -5.45 -23.75
CA ASP A 30 -4.04 -4.98 -24.57
C ASP A 30 -4.37 -3.52 -24.23
N LEU A 31 -4.47 -3.18 -22.95
CA LEU A 31 -4.67 -1.80 -22.50
C LEU A 31 -3.46 -0.93 -22.84
N LEU A 32 -2.23 -1.45 -22.70
CA LEU A 32 -1.01 -0.75 -23.11
C LEU A 32 -1.03 -0.44 -24.62
N GLY A 33 -1.47 -1.40 -25.44
CA GLY A 33 -1.65 -1.22 -26.88
C GLY A 33 -2.66 -0.12 -27.20
N LYS A 34 -3.76 -0.02 -26.45
CA LYS A 34 -4.74 1.08 -26.58
C LYS A 34 -4.12 2.42 -26.20
N TRP A 35 -3.37 2.49 -25.09
CA TRP A 35 -2.66 3.70 -24.68
C TRP A 35 -1.64 4.15 -25.74
N GLN A 36 -0.86 3.23 -26.31
CA GLN A 36 0.12 3.53 -27.36
C GLN A 36 -0.52 4.11 -28.63
N LYS A 37 -1.71 3.64 -28.99
CA LYS A 37 -2.45 4.10 -30.17
C LYS A 37 -3.02 5.50 -29.98
N VAL A 38 -3.47 5.81 -28.76
CA VAL A 38 -4.15 7.07 -28.46
C VAL A 38 -3.16 8.15 -28.02
N LEU A 39 -2.08 7.83 -27.31
CA LEU A 39 -1.15 8.87 -26.88
C LEU A 39 -0.29 9.36 -28.06
N PRO A 40 -0.06 10.68 -28.20
CA PRO A 40 0.76 11.25 -29.29
C PRO A 40 2.25 11.06 -28.99
N VAL A 41 2.69 9.81 -28.83
CA VAL A 41 4.05 9.41 -28.47
C VAL A 41 4.63 8.59 -29.62
N GLN A 42 5.69 9.09 -30.23
CA GLN A 42 6.33 8.44 -31.38
C GLN A 42 7.12 7.18 -31.02
N ARG A 43 7.48 7.02 -29.73
CA ARG A 43 8.22 5.86 -29.22
C ARG A 43 7.30 4.89 -28.48
N PRO A 44 7.68 3.62 -28.37
CA PRO A 44 7.02 2.68 -27.47
C PRO A 44 7.03 3.18 -26.02
N LEU A 45 5.90 3.01 -25.34
CA LEU A 45 5.73 3.23 -23.91
C LEU A 45 6.59 2.22 -23.13
N LYS A 46 7.34 2.73 -22.15
CA LYS A 46 8.22 1.97 -21.25
C LYS A 46 7.63 1.90 -19.86
N GLU A 47 8.10 0.97 -19.05
CA GLU A 47 7.61 0.73 -17.68
C GLU A 47 7.57 1.96 -16.78
N PHE A 48 8.56 2.83 -16.86
CA PHE A 48 8.64 4.03 -16.03
C PHE A 48 7.95 5.25 -16.62
N ASP A 49 7.34 5.12 -17.81
CA ASP A 49 6.58 6.20 -18.42
C ASP A 49 5.30 6.47 -17.63
N ARG A 50 4.94 7.76 -17.58
CA ARG A 50 3.79 8.23 -16.83
C ARG A 50 2.97 9.20 -17.64
N VAL A 51 1.67 9.15 -17.44
CA VAL A 51 0.70 10.04 -18.04
C VAL A 51 -0.01 10.80 -16.92
N CYS A 52 -0.22 12.09 -17.08
CA CYS A 52 -0.91 12.89 -16.06
C CYS A 52 -2.43 12.83 -16.17
N ASP A 53 -3.12 13.27 -15.12
CA ASP A 53 -4.59 13.31 -15.04
C ASP A 53 -5.28 14.12 -16.12
N GLN A 54 -4.64 15.13 -16.69
CA GLN A 54 -5.20 15.92 -17.80
C GLN A 54 -5.47 15.12 -19.08
N HIS A 55 -4.88 13.94 -19.21
CA HIS A 55 -5.12 13.05 -20.36
C HIS A 55 -6.18 12.00 -20.08
N PHE A 56 -6.89 12.06 -18.95
CA PHE A 56 -7.98 11.15 -18.63
C PHE A 56 -9.22 11.97 -18.33
N ARG A 57 -10.40 11.36 -18.48
CA ARG A 57 -11.63 11.98 -18.03
C ARG A 57 -11.66 11.97 -16.50
N GLU A 58 -12.30 12.96 -15.91
CA GLU A 58 -12.43 13.00 -14.44
C GLU A 58 -13.20 11.78 -13.90
N GLU A 59 -14.17 11.27 -14.67
CA GLU A 59 -14.93 10.06 -14.36
C GLU A 59 -14.08 8.78 -14.35
N ASP A 60 -12.95 8.76 -15.03
CA ASP A 60 -12.00 7.65 -15.07
C ASP A 60 -11.00 7.68 -13.91
N ILE A 61 -10.95 8.80 -13.16
CA ILE A 61 -10.01 8.99 -12.07
C ILE A 61 -10.73 8.78 -10.72
N LEU A 62 -10.31 7.74 -10.02
CA LEU A 62 -10.72 7.44 -8.65
C LEU A 62 -9.99 8.39 -7.68
N ARG A 63 -10.62 9.53 -7.37
CA ARG A 63 -10.13 10.50 -6.37
C ARG A 63 -10.67 10.24 -4.96
N TYR A 64 -11.75 9.48 -4.83
CA TYR A 64 -12.41 9.21 -3.55
C TYR A 64 -12.47 7.69 -3.27
N TRP A 65 -12.51 7.33 -2.00
CA TRP A 65 -13.07 6.07 -1.51
C TRP A 65 -14.53 6.33 -1.20
N GLU A 66 -15.42 5.54 -1.79
CA GLU A 66 -16.84 5.54 -1.45
C GLU A 66 -17.09 4.33 -0.57
N HIS A 67 -17.60 4.55 0.64
CA HIS A 67 -18.01 3.49 1.55
C HIS A 67 -19.44 3.76 2.01
N THR A 68 -20.29 2.74 1.96
CA THR A 68 -21.65 2.81 2.49
C THR A 68 -21.60 2.49 3.99
N ILE A 69 -21.94 3.47 4.82
CA ILE A 69 -22.08 3.31 6.28
C ILE A 69 -23.54 3.57 6.63
N ASN A 70 -24.25 2.56 7.15
CA ASN A 70 -25.68 2.65 7.49
C ASN A 70 -26.55 3.16 6.31
N GLY A 71 -26.28 2.69 5.08
CA GLY A 71 -26.99 3.14 3.88
C GLY A 71 -26.66 4.56 3.39
N THR A 72 -25.74 5.26 4.06
CA THR A 72 -25.23 6.58 3.63
C THR A 72 -23.87 6.41 2.96
N VAL A 73 -23.73 6.90 1.73
CA VAL A 73 -22.44 6.88 1.02
C VAL A 73 -21.54 7.98 1.57
N GLU A 74 -20.53 7.60 2.33
CA GLU A 74 -19.48 8.50 2.80
C GLU A 74 -18.33 8.52 1.79
N ARG A 75 -17.85 9.72 1.46
CA ARG A 75 -16.77 9.97 0.50
C ARG A 75 -15.51 10.45 1.21
N MET A 76 -14.44 9.67 1.15
CA MET A 76 -13.14 10.06 1.68
C MET A 76 -12.15 10.31 0.54
N GLU A 77 -11.40 11.41 0.59
CA GLU A 77 -10.38 11.70 -0.43
C GLU A 77 -9.23 10.68 -0.38
N ARG A 78 -8.84 10.16 -1.55
CA ARG A 78 -7.65 9.32 -1.69
C ARG A 78 -6.42 10.19 -1.62
N HIS A 79 -5.45 9.80 -0.79
CA HIS A 79 -4.12 10.42 -0.79
C HIS A 79 -3.42 10.31 -2.16
N LYS A 80 -3.68 9.23 -2.92
CA LYS A 80 -3.18 9.03 -4.28
C LYS A 80 -4.33 8.62 -5.20
N PRO A 81 -4.71 9.47 -6.18
CA PRO A 81 -5.68 9.09 -7.19
C PRO A 81 -5.23 7.85 -7.96
N ALA A 82 -6.19 7.03 -8.36
CA ALA A 82 -5.97 5.86 -9.22
C ALA A 82 -6.85 5.97 -10.47
N LEU A 83 -6.52 5.22 -11.52
CA LEU A 83 -7.42 5.07 -12.67
C LEU A 83 -8.38 3.92 -12.42
N LYS A 84 -9.60 4.01 -12.97
CA LYS A 84 -10.50 2.86 -13.04
C LYS A 84 -9.87 1.76 -13.91
N PRO A 85 -10.27 0.49 -13.72
CA PRO A 85 -9.88 -0.59 -14.61
C PRO A 85 -10.23 -0.24 -16.06
N HIS A 86 -9.30 -0.49 -16.97
CA HIS A 86 -9.46 -0.29 -18.42
C HIS A 86 -9.66 1.16 -18.89
N SER A 87 -9.42 2.18 -18.05
CA SER A 87 -9.43 3.57 -18.50
C SER A 87 -8.36 3.84 -19.55
N ILE A 88 -8.73 4.59 -20.59
CA ILE A 88 -7.88 4.93 -21.72
C ILE A 88 -7.69 6.45 -21.75
N PRO A 89 -6.50 6.97 -22.06
CA PRO A 89 -6.30 8.40 -22.22
C PRO A 89 -7.20 8.98 -23.31
N VAL A 90 -7.61 10.23 -23.14
CA VAL A 90 -8.31 11.01 -24.14
C VAL A 90 -7.35 12.08 -24.66
N ILE A 91 -7.12 12.12 -25.98
CA ILE A 91 -6.51 13.30 -26.59
C ILE A 91 -7.62 14.34 -26.71
N VAL A 92 -7.47 15.44 -25.99
CA VAL A 92 -8.22 16.65 -26.31
C VAL A 92 -7.47 17.31 -27.45
N GLU A 93 -7.95 17.12 -28.68
CA GLU A 93 -7.50 17.89 -29.85
C GLU A 93 -7.78 19.37 -29.53
N THR A 94 -6.72 20.11 -29.21
CA THR A 94 -6.82 21.55 -29.11
C THR A 94 -6.73 22.08 -30.54
N GLU A 95 -7.83 22.02 -31.28
CA GLU A 95 -8.03 22.80 -32.50
C GLU A 95 -8.05 24.27 -32.10
N GLN A 96 -6.92 24.94 -32.24
CA GLN A 96 -6.82 26.35 -32.58
C GLN A 96 -5.41 26.62 -33.08
N GLU A 97 -5.29 26.51 -34.40
CA GLU A 97 -4.33 27.26 -35.20
C GLU A 97 -4.45 28.74 -34.82
N GLU A 98 -3.41 29.28 -34.20
CA GLU A 98 -3.06 30.68 -34.39
C GLU A 98 -1.68 30.69 -35.04
N GLU A 99 -1.71 30.73 -36.38
CA GLU A 99 -0.65 31.32 -37.17
C GLU A 99 -0.43 32.75 -36.69
N THR A 100 0.64 32.97 -35.92
CA THR A 100 1.31 34.27 -35.93
C THR A 100 2.78 34.04 -36.23
N GLU A 101 3.12 34.17 -37.51
CA GLU A 101 4.44 34.56 -37.97
C GLU A 101 4.89 35.81 -37.21
N ILE A 102 5.96 35.75 -36.39
CA ILE A 102 6.89 36.89 -36.26
C ILE A 102 8.32 36.37 -35.94
N THR A 103 9.13 36.35 -37.01
CA THR A 103 10.58 36.59 -37.12
C THR A 103 11.60 35.81 -36.29
N GLU A 104 12.45 35.12 -37.04
CA GLU A 104 13.77 34.62 -36.64
C GLU A 104 14.71 35.73 -36.12
N ALA A 105 15.48 35.42 -35.08
CA ALA A 105 16.75 36.10 -34.79
C ALA A 105 17.83 35.05 -34.46
N PRO A 106 19.07 35.20 -34.98
CA PRO A 106 20.03 34.10 -35.05
C PRO A 106 20.84 33.86 -33.77
N ARG A 107 20.94 32.57 -33.43
CA ARG A 107 22.04 31.80 -32.78
C ARG A 107 23.09 32.55 -31.93
N LYS A 108 23.28 32.09 -30.69
CA LYS A 108 24.64 31.86 -30.13
C LYS A 108 24.80 30.46 -29.56
N ARG A 109 25.34 29.59 -30.41
CA ARG A 109 25.91 28.27 -30.12
C ARG A 109 27.12 28.48 -29.20
N LYS A 110 27.03 28.18 -27.89
CA LYS A 110 28.24 28.03 -27.07
C LYS A 110 28.89 26.71 -27.46
N GLN A 111 30.07 26.85 -28.07
CA GLN A 111 30.90 25.77 -28.56
C GLN A 111 31.28 24.83 -27.42
N GLN A 112 31.16 23.54 -27.70
CA GLN A 112 31.83 22.48 -26.95
C GLN A 112 33.34 22.75 -26.99
N ARG A 113 33.97 22.89 -25.83
CA ARG A 113 35.42 22.74 -25.70
C ARG A 113 35.69 21.26 -25.45
N ASN A 114 36.17 20.56 -26.48
CA ASN A 114 36.99 19.37 -26.29
C ASN A 114 38.40 19.81 -25.93
N TYR A 115 38.94 19.36 -24.78
CA TYR A 115 40.34 18.96 -24.71
C TYR A 115 40.60 17.95 -23.57
N ASN A 116 41.62 17.14 -23.84
CA ASN A 116 41.92 15.76 -23.51
C ASN A 116 42.56 15.56 -22.11
N PRO A 117 42.58 14.33 -21.56
CA PRO A 117 43.18 13.98 -20.28
C PRO A 117 44.64 13.55 -20.47
N GLU A 118 45.60 14.43 -20.16
CA GLU A 118 47.00 14.01 -19.94
C GLU A 118 47.80 15.15 -19.31
N LYS A 119 47.92 15.14 -17.99
CA LYS A 119 49.16 15.49 -17.28
C LYS A 119 49.01 15.13 -15.81
N ALA A 120 49.44 13.90 -15.56
CA ALA A 120 49.71 13.38 -14.25
C ALA A 120 50.94 14.09 -13.63
N LYS A 121 50.81 14.35 -12.32
CA LYS A 121 51.80 14.16 -11.25
C LYS A 121 52.81 15.27 -10.89
N LYS A 122 52.96 15.34 -9.55
CA LYS A 122 54.15 15.65 -8.72
C LYS A 122 54.34 17.16 -8.40
N ILE A 123 54.50 17.66 -7.16
CA ILE A 123 55.11 17.18 -5.90
C ILE A 123 54.55 17.98 -4.68
N LYS A 124 54.19 17.25 -3.62
CA LYS A 124 54.45 17.39 -2.16
C LYS A 124 54.57 18.74 -1.42
N SER A 125 53.91 18.71 -0.24
CA SER A 125 54.26 19.19 1.12
C SER A 125 54.26 20.68 1.45
N THR A 126 53.37 21.08 2.36
CA THR A 126 53.73 21.44 3.75
C THR A 126 52.49 21.40 4.65
N GLU A 127 52.74 21.03 5.90
CA GLU A 127 51.83 20.77 7.01
C GLU A 127 51.30 22.09 7.60
N ASP A 128 50.06 22.10 8.11
CA ASP A 128 49.80 22.24 9.56
C ASP A 128 48.28 22.33 9.88
N GLU A 129 47.94 21.53 10.89
CA GLU A 129 46.88 21.60 11.91
C GLU A 129 45.57 22.39 11.66
N ASP A 130 44.42 21.72 11.77
CA ASP A 130 43.78 21.59 13.08
C ASP A 130 42.73 20.46 13.13
N GLN A 131 42.63 19.81 14.29
CA GLN A 131 42.00 18.51 14.51
C GLN A 131 40.62 18.58 15.19
N GLN A 132 39.99 17.39 15.22
CA GLN A 132 39.18 16.82 16.32
C GLN A 132 37.65 17.06 16.31
N THR A 133 36.78 16.04 16.50
CA THR A 133 36.93 14.57 16.57
C THR A 133 35.54 13.92 16.57
N PHE A 134 35.42 12.77 15.91
CA PHE A 134 34.41 11.75 16.21
C PHE A 134 34.96 10.83 17.32
N LYS A 135 34.14 10.53 18.33
CA LYS A 135 34.45 9.49 19.33
C LYS A 135 33.58 8.25 19.10
N THR A 136 34.26 7.16 18.79
CA THR A 136 33.83 5.77 19.02
C THR A 136 34.35 5.35 20.39
N ILE A 137 33.53 4.72 21.23
CA ILE A 137 33.99 3.94 22.40
C ILE A 137 33.22 2.62 22.44
N ALA A 138 33.98 1.54 22.66
CA ALA A 138 33.55 0.17 22.79
C ALA A 138 33.28 -0.22 24.27
N VAL A 139 32.27 -1.09 24.44
CA VAL A 139 32.10 -2.24 25.37
C VAL A 139 32.44 -2.08 26.86
N VAL A 140 31.42 -2.29 27.72
CA VAL A 140 31.50 -3.04 29.00
C VAL A 140 30.21 -3.85 29.19
N GLU A 141 30.36 -5.11 29.61
CA GLU A 141 29.33 -6.15 29.79
C GLU A 141 28.51 -6.01 31.10
N THR A 142 27.17 -6.16 30.97
CA THR A 142 26.16 -6.82 31.85
C THR A 142 25.99 -6.43 33.35
N PRO A 143 24.83 -6.72 34.02
CA PRO A 143 23.63 -7.47 33.58
C PRO A 143 22.25 -6.78 33.84
N HIS A 144 21.20 -7.38 33.24
CA HIS A 144 19.78 -7.43 33.65
C HIS A 144 18.91 -6.15 33.69
N ALA A 145 18.02 -6.01 32.70
CA ALA A 145 16.55 -6.07 32.85
C ALA A 145 15.87 -5.56 31.55
N THR A 146 15.39 -6.49 30.74
CA THR A 146 14.60 -6.25 29.54
C THR A 146 13.12 -6.12 29.91
N ASP A 147 12.44 -5.09 29.41
CA ASP A 147 10.97 -5.13 29.24
C ASP A 147 10.56 -4.34 27.98
N GLY A 148 10.60 -5.04 26.85
CA GLY A 148 10.01 -4.63 25.58
C GLY A 148 9.02 -5.73 25.18
N SER A 149 7.73 -5.52 25.45
CA SER A 149 6.71 -6.53 25.23
C SER A 149 6.24 -6.52 23.76
N THR A 150 6.88 -7.37 22.97
CA THR A 150 6.42 -7.89 21.68
C THR A 150 5.59 -9.14 21.96
N VAL A 151 4.30 -9.15 21.65
CA VAL A 151 3.47 -10.37 21.78
C VAL A 151 3.52 -11.14 20.47
N HIS A 152 4.51 -12.03 20.39
CA HIS A 152 4.50 -13.23 19.54
C HIS A 152 3.46 -14.19 20.16
N LEU A 153 2.38 -14.52 19.43
CA LEU A 153 1.52 -15.64 19.82
C LEU A 153 2.15 -16.93 19.25
N ALA A 154 2.78 -17.68 20.15
CA ALA A 154 3.33 -19.00 19.91
C ALA A 154 2.21 -20.02 19.62
N ILE A 155 2.41 -20.80 18.56
CA ILE A 155 1.80 -22.13 18.39
C ILE A 155 2.96 -23.07 18.08
N GLU A 156 3.43 -23.80 19.09
CA GLU A 156 4.22 -25.01 18.89
C GLU A 156 3.77 -26.05 19.92
N ASN A 157 3.40 -27.24 19.45
CA ASN A 157 4.09 -28.50 19.79
C ASN A 157 3.27 -29.72 19.35
N MET A 158 3.81 -30.49 18.40
CA MET A 158 3.65 -31.95 18.31
C MET A 158 4.99 -32.52 17.81
N PRO A 159 5.60 -33.53 18.48
CA PRO A 159 6.84 -34.14 18.02
C PRO A 159 6.58 -35.44 17.25
N GLY A 160 7.35 -35.68 16.20
CA GLY A 160 7.45 -36.98 15.54
C GLY A 160 8.68 -37.00 14.60
N PRO A 161 9.53 -38.04 14.67
CA PRO A 161 10.76 -38.10 13.86
C PRO A 161 10.44 -38.62 12.45
N VAL A 162 10.91 -37.93 11.42
CA VAL A 162 10.84 -38.41 10.03
C VAL A 162 12.28 -38.69 9.55
N PRO A 163 12.58 -39.87 8.99
CA PRO A 163 13.93 -40.20 8.51
C PRO A 163 14.21 -39.64 7.10
N ASP A 164 15.46 -39.23 6.90
CA ASP A 164 16.09 -38.77 5.65
C ASP A 164 15.92 -39.74 4.47
N LEU A 165 15.41 -39.25 3.32
CA LEU A 165 15.62 -39.80 1.97
C LEU A 165 15.43 -38.70 0.89
N PRO A 166 16.01 -38.87 -0.33
CA PRO A 166 16.75 -37.81 -1.03
C PRO A 166 15.96 -36.99 -2.07
N ASP A 167 16.55 -35.84 -2.41
CA ASP A 167 16.13 -34.82 -3.39
C ASP A 167 15.51 -35.37 -4.69
N GLU A 168 14.20 -35.17 -4.84
CA GLU A 168 13.54 -35.12 -6.14
C GLU A 168 13.22 -33.67 -6.53
N PRO A 169 13.30 -33.32 -7.83
CA PRO A 169 13.16 -31.96 -8.30
C PRO A 169 11.75 -31.41 -8.04
N ILE A 170 11.72 -30.33 -7.27
CA ILE A 170 10.53 -29.55 -6.88
C ILE A 170 9.82 -29.05 -8.14
N ILE A 171 8.75 -29.75 -8.52
CA ILE A 171 7.66 -29.20 -9.32
C ILE A 171 7.00 -28.14 -8.43
N PRO A 172 6.74 -26.90 -8.88
CA PRO A 172 5.93 -25.98 -8.10
C PRO A 172 4.52 -26.55 -8.03
N GLU A 173 4.24 -27.28 -6.95
CA GLU A 173 2.91 -27.71 -6.58
C GLU A 173 2.05 -26.46 -6.49
N SER A 174 1.10 -26.34 -7.42
CA SER A 174 -0.04 -25.46 -7.28
C SER A 174 -0.73 -25.83 -5.98
N ASP A 175 -0.55 -24.99 -4.96
CA ASP A 175 -1.15 -25.13 -3.63
C ASP A 175 -2.64 -25.49 -3.75
N PRO A 176 -3.04 -26.72 -3.40
CA PRO A 176 -4.40 -27.17 -3.63
C PRO A 176 -5.30 -26.55 -2.56
N LEU A 177 -6.45 -26.03 -3.02
CA LEU A 177 -7.65 -25.75 -2.21
C LEU A 177 -7.69 -24.39 -1.52
N THR A 178 -7.61 -23.29 -2.26
CA THR A 178 -8.34 -22.09 -1.83
C THR A 178 -9.82 -22.26 -2.19
N HIS A 179 -10.72 -21.97 -1.26
CA HIS A 179 -12.15 -22.05 -1.54
C HIS A 179 -12.51 -20.99 -2.61
N PRO A 180 -13.24 -21.32 -3.69
CA PRO A 180 -13.55 -20.36 -4.76
C PRO A 180 -14.28 -19.11 -4.23
N ASP A 181 -15.18 -19.29 -3.27
CA ASP A 181 -15.86 -18.17 -2.62
C ASP A 181 -14.92 -17.31 -1.77
N PHE A 182 -13.81 -17.86 -1.24
CA PHE A 182 -12.85 -17.04 -0.50
C PHE A 182 -12.08 -16.12 -1.44
N GLU A 183 -11.67 -16.58 -2.62
CA GLU A 183 -10.99 -15.73 -3.61
C GLU A 183 -11.90 -14.56 -4.03
N SER A 184 -13.17 -14.85 -4.30
CA SER A 184 -14.16 -13.83 -4.62
C SER A 184 -14.34 -12.84 -3.48
N LEU A 185 -14.50 -13.33 -2.24
CA LEU A 185 -14.57 -12.49 -1.04
C LEU A 185 -13.33 -11.62 -0.85
N TYR A 186 -12.14 -12.17 -1.12
CA TYR A 186 -10.88 -11.48 -0.93
C TYR A 186 -10.75 -10.29 -1.88
N ASP A 187 -11.13 -10.48 -3.14
CA ASP A 187 -11.11 -9.43 -4.16
C ASP A 187 -12.16 -8.35 -3.86
N GLU A 188 -13.36 -8.74 -3.43
CA GLU A 188 -14.50 -7.88 -3.15
C GLU A 188 -14.57 -7.37 -1.70
N VAL A 189 -13.59 -7.67 -0.85
CA VAL A 189 -13.68 -7.42 0.61
C VAL A 189 -13.99 -5.96 0.99
N TYR A 190 -13.64 -5.00 0.14
CA TYR A 190 -13.88 -3.57 0.41
C TYR A 190 -15.34 -3.15 0.20
N GLU A 191 -16.16 -4.03 -0.36
CA GLU A 191 -17.60 -3.88 -0.49
C GLU A 191 -18.34 -4.32 0.79
N VAL A 192 -17.67 -5.01 1.72
CA VAL A 192 -18.23 -5.35 3.03
C VAL A 192 -18.60 -4.09 3.80
N GLU A 193 -19.84 -4.01 4.28
CA GLU A 193 -20.31 -2.88 5.09
C GLU A 193 -19.77 -3.00 6.52
N LEU A 194 -19.05 -1.96 6.96
CA LEU A 194 -18.48 -1.91 8.30
C LEU A 194 -19.46 -1.26 9.29
N PRO A 195 -19.59 -1.78 10.54
CA PRO A 195 -20.51 -1.22 11.52
C PRO A 195 -20.21 0.22 11.94
N SER A 196 -18.92 0.63 11.89
CA SER A 196 -18.50 2.00 12.19
C SER A 196 -17.13 2.32 11.58
N THR A 197 -16.76 3.61 11.58
CA THR A 197 -15.46 4.10 11.10
C THR A 197 -14.26 3.63 11.96
N LEU A 198 -14.52 2.98 13.09
CA LEU A 198 -13.48 2.42 13.95
C LEU A 198 -13.06 1.01 13.50
N TRP A 199 -13.73 0.44 12.50
CA TRP A 199 -13.36 -0.82 11.90
C TRP A 199 -12.36 -0.62 10.76
N GLY A 200 -11.35 -1.49 10.70
CA GLY A 200 -10.40 -1.57 9.61
C GLY A 200 -10.36 -2.97 9.00
N ILE A 201 -10.05 -3.04 7.70
CA ILE A 201 -9.90 -4.28 6.93
C ILE A 201 -8.42 -4.52 6.65
N HIS A 202 -7.93 -5.72 6.97
CA HIS A 202 -6.57 -6.15 6.68
C HIS A 202 -6.61 -7.43 5.87
N ARG A 203 -5.86 -7.43 4.77
CA ARG A 203 -5.70 -8.61 3.92
C ARG A 203 -4.28 -9.13 4.02
N ASP A 204 -4.15 -10.44 4.05
CA ASP A 204 -2.85 -11.07 3.91
C ASP A 204 -2.41 -11.12 2.44
N VAL A 205 -1.15 -10.76 2.15
CA VAL A 205 -0.61 -10.72 0.78
C VAL A 205 -0.58 -12.11 0.14
N GLN A 206 -0.41 -13.15 0.95
CA GLN A 206 -0.42 -14.54 0.48
C GLN A 206 -1.85 -15.10 0.33
N ARG A 207 -2.88 -14.26 0.49
CA ARG A 207 -4.30 -14.64 0.41
C ARG A 207 -4.65 -15.79 1.37
N THR A 208 -4.00 -15.86 2.54
CA THR A 208 -4.30 -16.91 3.52
C THR A 208 -5.44 -16.54 4.46
N PHE A 209 -5.67 -15.25 4.68
CA PHE A 209 -6.78 -14.76 5.51
C PHE A 209 -7.16 -13.30 5.19
N ILE A 210 -8.33 -12.94 5.70
CA ILE A 210 -8.87 -11.59 5.82
C ILE A 210 -9.16 -11.33 7.29
N SER A 211 -8.87 -10.14 7.79
CA SER A 211 -9.25 -9.75 9.14
C SER A 211 -9.89 -8.37 9.20
N PHE A 212 -10.83 -8.23 10.12
CA PHE A 212 -11.55 -7.01 10.42
C PHE A 212 -11.34 -6.67 11.89
N THR A 213 -10.90 -5.46 12.19
CA THR A 213 -10.55 -5.05 13.56
C THR A 213 -11.20 -3.74 13.94
N GLU A 214 -11.90 -3.70 15.08
CA GLU A 214 -12.42 -2.47 15.69
C GLU A 214 -11.37 -1.87 16.65
N PHE A 215 -11.07 -0.59 16.51
CA PHE A 215 -10.17 0.14 17.40
C PHE A 215 -10.92 0.94 18.47
N ASN A 216 -10.33 1.03 19.67
CA ASN A 216 -10.76 2.00 20.66
C ASN A 216 -10.35 3.41 20.21
N LYS A 217 -11.31 4.35 20.16
CA LYS A 217 -11.06 5.74 19.75
C LYS A 217 -9.99 6.45 20.61
N ASP A 218 -9.95 6.17 21.90
CA ASP A 218 -9.07 6.86 22.86
C ASP A 218 -7.70 6.18 22.96
N SER A 219 -7.68 4.85 22.99
CA SER A 219 -6.45 4.08 23.25
C SER A 219 -5.81 3.45 22.01
N MET A 220 -6.47 3.52 20.85
CA MET A 220 -6.08 2.85 19.59
C MET A 220 -5.81 1.34 19.72
N ASN A 221 -6.27 0.71 20.80
CA ASN A 221 -6.13 -0.74 20.99
C ASN A 221 -7.26 -1.47 20.27
N ILE A 222 -6.96 -2.65 19.75
CA ILE A 222 -7.96 -3.52 19.12
C ILE A 222 -8.93 -4.01 20.20
N ARG A 223 -10.22 -3.76 19.98
CA ARG A 223 -11.32 -4.16 20.88
C ARG A 223 -12.03 -5.39 20.37
N LYS A 224 -12.25 -5.49 19.07
CA LYS A 224 -12.95 -6.60 18.45
C LYS A 224 -12.19 -7.02 17.19
N CYS A 225 -12.25 -8.30 16.89
CA CYS A 225 -11.61 -8.86 15.71
C CYS A 225 -12.49 -9.95 15.11
N LEU A 226 -12.69 -9.91 13.80
CA LEU A 226 -13.18 -11.03 13.00
C LEU A 226 -12.05 -11.44 12.06
N LEU A 227 -11.62 -12.69 12.14
CA LEU A 227 -10.65 -13.28 11.21
C LEU A 227 -11.36 -14.36 10.39
N ILE A 228 -11.13 -14.39 9.08
CA ILE A 228 -11.66 -15.38 8.14
C ILE A 228 -10.47 -15.93 7.34
N ASP A 229 -10.26 -17.23 7.37
CA ASP A 229 -9.18 -17.88 6.61
C ASP A 229 -9.62 -18.30 5.20
N ARG A 230 -8.64 -18.79 4.42
CA ARG A 230 -8.84 -19.29 3.05
C ARG A 230 -9.82 -20.47 2.90
N TYR A 231 -10.21 -21.09 4.02
CA TYR A 231 -11.16 -22.18 4.11
C TYR A 231 -12.53 -21.72 4.64
N LEU A 232 -12.76 -20.39 4.68
CA LEU A 232 -13.97 -19.76 5.22
C LEU A 232 -14.22 -20.08 6.70
N GLN A 233 -13.21 -20.55 7.42
CA GLN A 233 -13.30 -20.64 8.87
C GLN A 233 -13.12 -19.25 9.46
N TYR A 234 -14.02 -18.90 10.37
CA TYR A 234 -14.01 -17.61 11.01
C TYR A 234 -13.82 -17.72 12.52
N ARG A 235 -13.21 -16.68 13.08
CA ARG A 235 -13.05 -16.48 14.53
C ARG A 235 -13.39 -15.05 14.90
N MET A 236 -14.34 -14.90 15.81
CA MET A 236 -14.77 -13.64 16.41
C MET A 236 -14.16 -13.52 17.80
N ALA A 237 -13.49 -12.41 18.08
CA ALA A 237 -12.89 -12.13 19.38
C ALA A 237 -13.25 -10.73 19.87
N VAL A 238 -13.35 -10.59 21.20
CA VAL A 238 -13.54 -9.31 21.90
C VAL A 238 -12.45 -9.22 22.99
N GLY A 239 -11.55 -8.25 22.86
CA GLY A 239 -10.30 -8.18 23.60
C GLY A 239 -9.47 -9.44 23.37
N GLN A 240 -9.06 -10.10 24.46
CA GLN A 240 -8.31 -11.37 24.40
C GLN A 240 -9.20 -12.62 24.38
N ARG A 241 -10.53 -12.48 24.33
CA ARG A 241 -11.46 -13.62 24.43
C ARG A 241 -12.05 -13.94 23.06
N THR A 242 -11.88 -15.18 22.62
CA THR A 242 -12.65 -15.74 21.50
C THR A 242 -14.10 -15.89 21.94
N MET A 243 -15.01 -15.24 21.20
CA MET A 243 -16.45 -15.27 21.47
C MET A 243 -17.15 -16.37 20.68
N LYS A 244 -16.78 -16.53 19.41
CA LYS A 244 -17.39 -17.50 18.50
C LYS A 244 -16.38 -17.91 17.43
N GLN A 245 -16.48 -19.15 16.98
CA GLN A 245 -15.78 -19.65 15.81
C GLN A 245 -16.73 -20.55 15.01
N GLY A 246 -16.47 -20.70 13.72
CA GLY A 246 -17.26 -21.57 12.86
C GLY A 246 -16.78 -21.50 11.42
N THR A 247 -17.62 -21.96 10.50
CA THR A 247 -17.36 -21.90 9.07
C THR A 247 -18.50 -21.12 8.41
N LEU A 248 -18.17 -20.20 7.52
CA LEU A 248 -19.16 -19.50 6.71
C LEU A 248 -19.73 -20.48 5.68
N THR A 249 -21.05 -20.42 5.48
CA THR A 249 -21.72 -21.23 4.45
C THR A 249 -21.42 -20.73 3.04
N THR A 250 -21.15 -19.43 2.88
CA THR A 250 -20.77 -18.78 1.63
C THR A 250 -19.76 -17.68 1.93
N GLY A 251 -18.79 -17.48 1.04
CA GLY A 251 -17.86 -16.34 1.08
C GLY A 251 -18.46 -15.05 0.53
N SER A 252 -19.71 -14.73 0.87
CA SER A 252 -20.38 -13.52 0.39
C SER A 252 -20.12 -12.33 1.31
N THR A 253 -20.08 -11.11 0.76
CA THR A 253 -19.86 -9.88 1.53
C THR A 253 -21.00 -9.62 2.51
N GLU A 254 -22.22 -10.05 2.20
CA GLU A 254 -23.40 -9.95 3.07
C GLU A 254 -23.25 -10.85 4.31
N SER A 255 -22.74 -12.08 4.15
CA SER A 255 -22.52 -13.00 5.27
C SER A 255 -21.48 -12.44 6.26
N VAL A 256 -20.43 -11.79 5.73
CA VAL A 256 -19.41 -11.13 6.55
C VAL A 256 -19.98 -9.90 7.25
N THR A 257 -20.77 -9.08 6.55
CA THR A 257 -21.45 -7.91 7.10
C THR A 257 -22.37 -8.30 8.28
N GLU A 258 -23.11 -9.40 8.15
CA GLU A 258 -23.96 -9.92 9.22
C GLU A 258 -23.13 -10.36 10.44
N LEU A 259 -21.99 -11.02 10.24
CA LEU A 259 -21.08 -11.40 11.33
C LEU A 259 -20.50 -10.17 12.03
N LEU A 260 -20.11 -9.14 11.28
CA LEU A 260 -19.57 -7.90 11.84
C LEU A 260 -20.62 -7.16 12.68
N THR A 261 -21.86 -7.08 12.17
CA THR A 261 -22.99 -6.49 12.91
C THR A 261 -23.22 -7.22 14.24
N LYS A 262 -23.27 -8.57 14.19
CA LYS A 262 -23.39 -9.40 15.40
C LYS A 262 -22.23 -9.22 16.36
N LEU A 263 -21.00 -9.05 15.86
CA LEU A 263 -19.82 -8.77 16.69
C LEU A 263 -19.94 -7.40 17.34
N ASP A 264 -20.45 -6.41 16.60
CA ASP A 264 -20.52 -5.04 17.08
C ASP A 264 -21.50 -4.88 18.23
N ASP A 265 -22.63 -5.59 18.17
CA ASP A 265 -23.64 -5.63 19.24
C ASP A 265 -23.12 -6.22 20.57
N ILE A 266 -21.99 -6.94 20.56
CA ILE A 266 -21.39 -7.50 21.77
C ILE A 266 -20.81 -6.37 22.64
N LYS A 267 -21.56 -6.00 23.67
CA LYS A 267 -21.14 -5.02 24.67
C LYS A 267 -19.95 -5.54 25.49
N MET A 268 -18.85 -4.80 25.49
CA MET A 268 -17.74 -5.06 26.42
C MET A 268 -18.19 -4.75 27.84
N ARG A 269 -18.20 -5.76 28.71
CA ARG A 269 -18.38 -5.52 30.16
C ARG A 269 -17.13 -4.82 30.67
N LYS A 270 -17.28 -3.62 31.25
CA LYS A 270 -16.19 -2.99 32.00
C LYS A 270 -15.83 -3.91 33.17
N VAL A 271 -14.63 -4.47 33.14
CA VAL A 271 -14.07 -5.14 34.33
C VAL A 271 -13.73 -4.02 35.32
N ILE A 272 -14.63 -3.76 36.26
CA ILE A 272 -14.33 -2.90 37.40
C ILE A 272 -13.45 -3.73 38.33
N ILE A 273 -12.13 -3.51 38.26
CA ILE A 273 -11.23 -4.00 39.30
C ILE A 273 -11.53 -3.15 40.54
N LYS A 274 -12.32 -3.70 41.47
CA LYS A 274 -12.51 -3.08 42.79
C LYS A 274 -11.13 -3.07 43.46
N GLY A 275 -10.55 -1.87 43.55
CA GLY A 275 -9.28 -1.64 44.21
C GLY A 275 -9.29 -2.18 45.64
N SER A 276 -8.21 -2.87 45.97
CA SER A 276 -7.85 -3.37 47.27
C SER A 276 -7.89 -2.23 48.29
N ASN A 277 -8.74 -2.34 49.31
CA ASN A 277 -8.67 -1.48 50.49
C ASN A 277 -7.31 -1.71 51.18
N SER A 278 -6.45 -0.69 51.17
CA SER A 278 -5.31 -0.59 52.05
C SER A 278 -5.80 -0.41 53.48
N ILE A 279 -5.77 -1.50 54.24
CA ILE A 279 -5.89 -1.50 55.70
C ILE A 279 -4.58 -0.89 56.23
N LEU A 280 -4.60 0.39 56.57
CA LEU A 280 -3.67 0.94 57.55
C LEU A 280 -4.30 0.71 58.92
N GLY A 281 -3.75 -0.28 59.63
CA GLY A 281 -4.04 -0.53 61.04
C GLY A 281 -3.44 0.54 61.96
N PRO A 282 -3.93 0.63 63.20
CA PRO A 282 -3.71 1.73 64.15
C PRO A 282 -2.29 1.85 64.69
#